data_AF-A0A2U3PEF6-F1
#
_entry.id   AF-A0A2U3PEF6-F1
#
_cell.length_a   1.000
_cell.length_b   1.000
_cell.length_c   1.000
_cell.angle_alpha   90.00
_cell.angle_beta   90.00
_cell.angle_gamma   90.00
#
_symmetry.space_group_name_H-M   'P 1'
#
loop_
_entity.id
_entity.type
_entity.pdbx_description
1 polymer ?
#
loop_
_entity_poly.entity_id
_entity_poly.type
_entity_poly.pdbx_seq_one_letter_code
_entity_poly.pdbx_strand_id
1 'polypeptide(L)'
;LNPEARAFDASFEVLSVEEAVRVTGRYAPLADAVRELIEATILTEVDGGVVDNARAAIEGVTESLRQRTRSAKVSYRVDGRPLPLGNAAVGVCNPIAPPIVVHQEGGGRCWSEFVLGLAYEGPPGLVHGGVSALVLDHMLGEAASEGLSKARFTGTITVKYLRGTPLGPLRSEAWIERHEGVKVFARGTISDAAGVTVEADGVFIEPAWARDGQ
;
A
#
# COMPACT_ATOMS: atom_id res chain seq x y z
N LEU A 1 -13.08 27.57 -22.69
CA LEU A 1 -13.63 26.56 -21.74
C LEU A 1 -13.48 25.21 -22.41
N ASN A 2 -12.40 24.47 -22.12
CA ASN A 2 -12.07 23.21 -22.77
C ASN A 2 -12.67 22.03 -21.95
N PRO A 3 -13.49 21.12 -22.54
CA PRO A 3 -14.22 20.10 -21.76
C PRO A 3 -13.47 18.78 -21.49
N GLU A 4 -12.22 18.60 -21.92
CA GLU A 4 -11.54 17.29 -21.88
C GLU A 4 -10.36 17.19 -20.89
N ALA A 5 -10.50 17.80 -19.71
CA ALA A 5 -9.62 17.52 -18.58
C ALA A 5 -10.44 17.29 -17.31
N ARG A 6 -11.23 16.22 -17.28
CA ARG A 6 -11.55 15.60 -15.98
C ARG A 6 -10.32 14.81 -15.54
N ALA A 7 -9.29 15.55 -15.16
CA ALA A 7 -8.25 15.06 -14.27
C ALA A 7 -8.94 14.44 -13.05
N PHE A 8 -8.36 13.36 -12.52
CA PHE A 8 -8.71 12.74 -11.23
C PHE A 8 -9.50 13.69 -10.32
N ASP A 9 -10.81 13.49 -10.18
CA ASP A 9 -11.69 14.30 -9.30
C ASP A 9 -11.49 13.87 -7.84
N ALA A 10 -10.22 13.79 -7.43
CA ALA A 10 -9.79 13.53 -6.07
C ALA A 10 -9.41 14.88 -5.46
N SER A 11 -10.10 15.26 -4.38
CA SER A 11 -9.72 16.44 -3.60
C SER A 11 -8.71 16.05 -2.52
N PHE A 12 -7.67 16.86 -2.36
CA PHE A 12 -6.72 16.72 -1.27
C PHE A 12 -7.03 17.75 -0.20
N GLU A 13 -7.46 17.30 0.97
CA GLU A 13 -7.61 18.16 2.15
C GLU A 13 -6.28 18.26 2.89
N VAL A 14 -5.88 19.48 3.26
CA VAL A 14 -4.66 19.71 4.04
C VAL A 14 -5.00 19.54 5.52
N LEU A 15 -4.31 18.61 6.18
CA LEU A 15 -4.36 18.44 7.63
C LEU A 15 -3.11 19.05 8.26
N SER A 16 -3.25 19.60 9.46
CA SER A 16 -2.09 19.87 10.31
C SER A 16 -1.44 18.55 10.76
N VAL A 17 -0.17 18.59 11.15
CA VAL A 17 0.53 17.43 11.72
C VAL A 17 -0.20 16.86 12.94
N GLU A 18 -0.68 17.74 13.83
CA GLU A 18 -1.46 17.34 15.01
C GLU A 18 -2.76 16.62 14.63
N GLU A 19 -3.47 17.13 13.61
CA GLU A 19 -4.69 16.52 13.12
C GLU A 19 -4.42 15.16 12.48
N ALA A 20 -3.34 15.05 11.71
CA ALA A 20 -2.90 13.79 11.11
C ALA A 20 -2.60 12.74 12.19
N VAL A 21 -1.85 13.09 13.25
CA VAL A 21 -1.57 12.21 14.39
C VAL A 21 -2.86 11.80 15.11
N ARG A 22 -3.78 12.74 15.33
CA ARG A 22 -5.08 12.46 15.96
C ARG A 22 -5.91 11.49 15.13
N VAL A 23 -5.95 11.71 13.82
CA VAL A 23 -6.68 10.87 12.87
C VAL A 23 -6.07 9.46 12.82
N THR A 24 -4.77 9.34 12.58
CA THR A 24 -4.12 8.03 12.50
C THR A 24 -4.20 7.29 13.84
N GLY A 25 -3.94 7.97 14.96
CA GLY A 25 -4.04 7.38 16.30
C GLY A 25 -5.46 6.91 16.67
N ARG A 26 -6.51 7.48 16.06
CA ARG A 26 -7.89 7.03 16.28
C ARG A 26 -8.27 5.83 15.41
N TYR A 27 -7.88 5.83 14.13
CA TYR A 27 -8.41 4.88 13.15
C TYR A 27 -7.45 3.72 12.83
N ALA A 28 -6.13 3.88 13.01
CA ALA A 28 -5.19 2.78 12.81
C ALA A 28 -5.43 1.61 13.79
N PRO A 29 -5.67 1.84 15.10
CA PRO A 29 -5.98 0.73 16.02
C PRO A 29 -7.26 -0.02 15.67
N LEU A 30 -8.24 0.65 15.04
CA LEU A 30 -9.43 -0.02 14.53
C LEU A 30 -9.08 -0.94 13.35
N ALA A 31 -8.22 -0.49 12.43
CA ALA A 31 -7.74 -1.33 11.34
C ALA A 31 -6.90 -2.52 11.86
N ASP A 32 -6.09 -2.33 12.90
CA ASP A 32 -5.36 -3.41 13.57
C ASP A 32 -6.30 -4.47 14.15
N ALA A 33 -7.36 -4.06 14.85
CA ALA A 33 -8.37 -4.99 15.35
C ALA A 33 -9.07 -5.77 14.20
N VAL A 34 -9.26 -5.15 13.03
CA VAL A 34 -9.80 -5.84 11.86
C VAL A 34 -8.77 -6.79 11.22
N ARG A 35 -7.47 -6.48 11.27
CA ARG A 35 -6.41 -7.41 10.80
C ARG A 35 -6.41 -8.70 11.59
N GLU A 36 -6.50 -8.61 12.92
CA GLU A 36 -6.65 -9.78 13.80
C GLU A 36 -7.93 -10.57 13.47
N LEU A 37 -9.04 -9.87 13.22
CA LEU A 37 -10.30 -10.50 12.80
C LEU A 37 -10.16 -11.23 11.46
N ILE A 38 -9.45 -10.68 10.47
CA ILE A 38 -9.22 -11.33 9.17
C ILE A 38 -8.56 -12.70 9.39
N GLU A 39 -7.47 -12.75 10.15
CA GLU A 39 -6.79 -14.01 10.44
C GLU A 39 -7.70 -15.00 11.20
N ALA A 40 -8.42 -14.53 12.23
CA ALA A 40 -9.37 -15.36 12.96
C ALA A 40 -10.48 -15.93 12.05
N THR A 41 -10.98 -15.15 11.09
CA THR A 41 -12.00 -15.61 10.14
C THR A 41 -11.50 -16.67 9.16
N ILE A 42 -10.19 -16.67 8.86
CA ILE A 42 -9.56 -17.67 7.99
C ILE A 42 -9.39 -19.00 8.73
N LEU A 43 -9.05 -18.96 10.02
CA LEU A 43 -8.63 -20.14 10.78
C LEU A 43 -9.72 -20.80 11.64
N THR A 44 -10.84 -20.12 11.88
CA THR A 44 -11.83 -20.57 12.87
C THR A 44 -12.55 -21.87 12.48
N GLU A 45 -12.70 -22.78 13.43
CA GLU A 45 -13.50 -24.01 13.33
C GLU A 45 -14.60 -24.07 14.42
N VAL A 46 -14.99 -22.91 14.97
CA VAL A 46 -16.02 -22.83 16.02
C VAL A 46 -17.41 -23.26 15.49
N ASP A 47 -18.32 -23.60 16.41
CA ASP A 47 -19.67 -24.04 16.04
C ASP A 47 -20.53 -22.93 15.43
N GLY A 48 -21.61 -23.34 14.75
CA GLY A 48 -22.51 -22.42 14.04
C GLY A 48 -23.15 -21.34 14.89
N GLY A 49 -23.42 -21.61 16.18
CA GLY A 49 -23.99 -20.60 17.08
C GLY A 49 -22.99 -19.48 17.38
N VAL A 50 -21.70 -19.82 17.54
CA VAL A 50 -20.63 -18.83 17.68
C VAL A 50 -20.45 -18.03 16.38
N VAL A 51 -20.49 -18.68 15.22
CA VAL A 51 -20.41 -18.00 13.90
C VAL A 51 -21.54 -17.00 13.71
N ASP A 52 -22.79 -17.38 14.00
CA ASP A 52 -23.96 -16.50 13.85
C ASP A 52 -23.87 -15.27 14.77
N ASN A 53 -23.44 -15.47 16.02
CA ASN A 53 -23.23 -14.37 16.97
C ASN A 53 -22.11 -13.43 16.51
N ALA A 54 -21.00 -13.97 16.03
CA ALA A 54 -19.89 -13.17 15.50
C ALA A 54 -20.33 -12.35 14.27
N ARG A 55 -21.07 -12.96 13.33
CA ARG A 55 -21.62 -12.26 12.16
C ARG A 55 -22.51 -11.08 12.58
N ALA A 56 -23.47 -11.32 13.48
CA ALA A 56 -24.37 -10.26 13.95
C ALA A 56 -23.62 -9.11 14.65
N ALA A 57 -22.59 -9.42 15.43
CA ALA A 57 -21.74 -8.41 16.07
C ALA A 57 -20.96 -7.58 15.03
N ILE A 58 -20.35 -8.23 14.03
CA ILE A 58 -19.61 -7.55 12.95
C ILE A 58 -20.54 -6.64 12.15
N GLU A 59 -21.75 -7.10 11.84
CA GLU A 59 -22.77 -6.30 11.15
C GLU A 59 -23.18 -5.07 11.98
N GLY A 60 -23.44 -5.24 13.29
CA GLY A 60 -23.78 -4.13 14.18
C GLY A 60 -22.66 -3.11 14.37
N VAL A 61 -21.41 -3.57 14.45
CA VAL A 61 -20.22 -2.68 14.48
C VAL A 61 -20.10 -1.92 13.16
N THR A 62 -20.27 -2.61 12.03
CA THR A 62 -20.19 -2.00 10.69
C THR A 62 -21.23 -0.91 10.50
N GLU A 63 -22.48 -1.14 10.93
CA GLU A 63 -23.53 -0.13 10.89
C GLU A 63 -23.21 1.08 11.77
N SER A 64 -22.69 0.83 12.97
CA SER A 64 -22.26 1.90 13.88
C SER A 64 -21.17 2.79 13.27
N LEU A 65 -20.18 2.19 12.58
CA LEU A 65 -19.12 2.92 11.89
C LEU A 65 -19.63 3.72 10.67
N ARG A 66 -20.74 3.29 10.04
CA ARG A 66 -21.33 3.97 8.88
C ARG A 66 -22.16 5.20 9.22
N GLN A 67 -22.46 5.44 10.50
CA GLN A 67 -23.20 6.63 10.95
C GLN A 67 -22.53 7.95 10.53
N ARG A 68 -21.20 7.96 10.35
CA ARG A 68 -20.46 9.09 9.79
C ARG A 68 -19.24 8.63 9.01
N THR A 69 -19.24 8.86 7.70
CA THR A 69 -18.16 8.47 6.78
C THR A 69 -17.46 9.68 6.18
N ARG A 70 -16.21 9.48 5.76
CA ARG A 70 -15.50 10.44 4.90
C ARG A 70 -16.00 10.27 3.46
N SER A 71 -15.87 11.32 2.65
CA SER A 71 -16.09 11.21 1.21
C SER A 71 -15.05 10.27 0.58
N ALA A 72 -15.50 9.34 -0.26
CA ALA A 72 -14.63 8.39 -0.97
C ALA A 72 -13.63 9.06 -1.94
N LYS A 73 -13.82 10.35 -2.25
CA LYS A 73 -12.97 11.14 -3.16
C LYS A 73 -11.96 12.04 -2.45
N VAL A 74 -11.95 12.06 -1.11
CA VAL A 74 -11.03 12.90 -0.32
C VAL A 74 -9.83 12.08 0.10
N SER A 75 -8.65 12.55 -0.27
CA SER A 75 -7.37 12.13 0.32
C SER A 75 -6.79 13.27 1.15
N TYR A 76 -5.81 12.99 2.01
CA TYR A 76 -5.21 14.00 2.87
C TYR A 76 -3.79 14.34 2.44
N ARG A 77 -3.35 15.56 2.74
CA ARG A 77 -1.93 15.95 2.69
C ARG A 77 -1.50 16.52 4.03
N VAL A 78 -0.27 16.22 4.41
CA VAL A 78 0.41 16.75 5.60
C VAL A 78 1.78 17.23 5.14
N ASP A 79 2.10 18.50 5.37
CA ASP A 79 3.36 19.12 4.94
C ASP A 79 3.73 18.85 3.46
N GLY A 80 2.72 18.92 2.59
CA GLY A 80 2.88 18.69 1.14
C GLY A 80 2.97 17.21 0.72
N ARG A 81 3.04 16.27 1.66
CA ARG A 81 3.08 14.83 1.39
C ARG A 81 1.69 14.21 1.45
N PRO A 82 1.35 13.24 0.58
CA PRO A 82 0.12 12.48 0.68
C PRO A 82 0.04 11.69 2.01
N LEU A 83 -1.14 11.67 2.63
CA LEU A 83 -1.47 10.79 3.75
C LEU A 83 -2.51 9.76 3.26
N PRO A 84 -2.06 8.61 2.75
CA PRO A 84 -2.91 7.69 1.99
C PRO A 84 -3.68 6.73 2.90
N LEU A 85 -4.50 7.24 3.83
CA LEU A 85 -5.13 6.45 4.91
C LEU A 85 -5.79 5.14 4.45
N GLY A 86 -6.47 5.15 3.30
CA GLY A 86 -7.21 4.01 2.76
C GLY A 86 -6.47 3.25 1.63
N ASN A 87 -5.23 3.61 1.31
CA ASN A 87 -4.49 2.98 0.21
C ASN A 87 -4.28 1.47 0.46
N ALA A 88 -4.33 0.68 -0.60
CA ALA A 88 -4.29 -0.78 -0.50
C ALA A 88 -2.89 -1.36 -0.22
N ALA A 89 -1.81 -0.59 -0.38
CA ALA A 89 -0.44 -1.03 -0.11
C ALA A 89 0.08 -0.51 1.24
N VAL A 90 -0.22 0.74 1.59
CA VAL A 90 0.36 1.43 2.77
C VAL A 90 -0.65 2.21 3.61
N GLY A 91 -1.94 2.01 3.35
CA GLY A 91 -2.99 2.69 4.12
C GLY A 91 -3.05 2.17 5.55
N VAL A 92 -2.60 2.99 6.51
CA VAL A 92 -2.64 2.64 7.95
C VAL A 92 -4.05 2.33 8.46
N CYS A 93 -5.08 2.90 7.82
CA CYS A 93 -6.50 2.65 8.15
C CYS A 93 -7.14 1.60 7.22
N ASN A 94 -6.37 0.96 6.34
CA ASN A 94 -6.84 -0.10 5.46
C ASN A 94 -6.34 -1.47 5.96
N PRO A 95 -7.22 -2.33 6.49
CA PRO A 95 -6.80 -3.60 7.07
C PRO A 95 -6.25 -4.60 6.03
N ILE A 96 -6.53 -4.41 4.73
CA ILE A 96 -5.91 -5.25 3.68
C ILE A 96 -4.49 -4.81 3.32
N ALA A 97 -4.05 -3.62 3.74
CA ALA A 97 -2.72 -3.13 3.40
C ALA A 97 -1.64 -3.99 4.08
N PRO A 98 -0.66 -4.51 3.32
CA PRO A 98 0.56 -5.07 3.90
C PRO A 98 1.21 -4.08 4.87
N PRO A 99 1.84 -4.54 5.97
CA PRO A 99 2.43 -3.66 6.98
C PRO A 99 3.80 -3.11 6.52
N ILE A 100 3.84 -2.50 5.34
CA ILE A 100 5.06 -1.94 4.74
C ILE A 100 5.35 -0.58 5.37
N VAL A 101 6.55 -0.43 5.90
CA VAL A 101 7.12 0.86 6.33
C VAL A 101 8.36 1.13 5.49
N VAL A 102 8.33 2.19 4.71
CA VAL A 102 9.37 2.50 3.73
C VAL A 102 10.46 3.38 4.36
N HIS A 103 11.70 2.92 4.29
CA HIS A 103 12.88 3.65 4.71
C HIS A 103 13.62 4.16 3.47
N GLN A 104 13.84 5.48 3.40
CA GLN A 104 14.54 6.14 2.30
C GLN A 104 16.03 6.25 2.60
N GLU A 105 16.88 5.90 1.64
CA GLU A 105 18.35 6.02 1.75
C GLU A 105 18.92 7.20 0.93
N GLY A 106 18.05 7.93 0.22
CA GLY A 106 18.43 8.98 -0.71
C GLY A 106 18.83 8.43 -2.08
N GLY A 107 18.97 9.33 -3.07
CA GLY A 107 19.40 8.95 -4.42
C GLY A 107 18.44 8.00 -5.16
N GLY A 108 17.17 7.96 -4.77
CA GLY A 108 16.17 7.06 -5.36
C GLY A 108 16.30 5.60 -4.92
N ARG A 109 16.86 5.34 -3.73
CA ARG A 109 16.90 4.00 -3.10
C ARG A 109 16.07 3.97 -1.82
N CYS A 110 15.32 2.88 -1.64
CA CYS A 110 14.53 2.63 -0.44
C CYS A 110 14.46 1.14 -0.11
N TRP A 111 14.08 0.83 1.13
CA TRP A 111 13.86 -0.53 1.61
C TRP A 111 12.74 -0.62 2.65
N SER A 112 12.27 -1.83 2.90
CA SER A 112 11.30 -2.13 3.95
C SER A 112 11.49 -3.55 4.47
N GLU A 113 11.27 -3.74 5.77
CA GLU A 113 11.18 -5.04 6.42
C GLU A 113 9.79 -5.18 7.01
N PHE A 114 9.12 -6.30 6.72
CA PHE A 114 7.73 -6.51 7.09
C PHE A 114 7.44 -8.01 7.22
N VAL A 115 6.29 -8.35 7.81
CA VAL A 115 5.82 -9.73 7.96
C VAL A 115 4.52 -9.90 7.18
N LEU A 116 4.45 -10.89 6.29
CA LEU A 116 3.21 -11.28 5.62
C LEU A 116 2.68 -12.57 6.25
N GLY A 117 1.56 -12.46 6.98
CA GLY A 117 0.85 -13.60 7.57
C GLY A 117 -0.22 -14.21 6.65
N LEU A 118 -1.06 -15.07 7.20
CA LEU A 118 -2.09 -15.83 6.49
C LEU A 118 -3.05 -14.99 5.65
N ALA A 119 -3.34 -13.75 6.07
CA ALA A 119 -4.20 -12.83 5.30
C ALA A 119 -3.69 -12.56 3.86
N TYR A 120 -2.42 -12.85 3.58
CA TYR A 120 -1.77 -12.61 2.29
C TYR A 120 -1.41 -13.90 1.55
N GLU A 121 -1.86 -15.05 2.05
CA GLU A 121 -1.58 -16.36 1.48
C GLU A 121 -2.22 -16.52 0.10
N GLY A 122 -1.50 -17.20 -0.80
CA GLY A 122 -2.04 -17.67 -2.08
C GLY A 122 -2.01 -19.19 -2.11
N PRO A 123 -0.91 -19.81 -2.56
CA PRO A 123 -0.66 -21.22 -2.31
C PRO A 123 -0.41 -21.48 -0.82
N PRO A 124 -0.70 -22.70 -0.30
CA PRO A 124 -0.43 -23.04 1.10
C PRO A 124 1.01 -22.74 1.53
N GLY A 125 1.17 -21.95 2.60
CA GLY A 125 2.43 -21.50 3.18
C GLY A 125 3.17 -20.42 2.40
N LEU A 126 2.62 -19.94 1.28
CA LEU A 126 3.27 -18.99 0.38
C LEU A 126 2.44 -17.72 0.19
N VAL A 127 3.12 -16.59 0.10
CA VAL A 127 2.51 -15.30 -0.25
C VAL A 127 1.88 -15.39 -1.65
N HIS A 128 0.67 -14.87 -1.80
CA HIS A 128 0.03 -14.75 -3.11
C HIS A 128 0.87 -13.86 -4.03
N GLY A 129 1.15 -14.31 -5.26
CA GLY A 129 2.02 -13.57 -6.20
C GLY A 129 1.53 -12.13 -6.44
N GLY A 130 0.21 -11.92 -6.53
CA GLY A 130 -0.40 -10.59 -6.62
C GLY A 130 -0.10 -9.66 -5.43
N VAL A 131 0.07 -10.19 -4.22
CA VAL A 131 0.50 -9.40 -3.06
C VAL A 131 1.96 -9.01 -3.20
N SER A 132 2.83 -9.92 -3.64
CA SER A 132 4.23 -9.59 -3.97
C SER A 132 4.32 -8.51 -5.05
N ALA A 133 3.48 -8.58 -6.08
CA ALA A 133 3.40 -7.55 -7.12
C ALA A 133 2.90 -6.19 -6.57
N LEU A 134 1.90 -6.19 -5.67
CA LEU A 134 1.43 -4.99 -4.99
C LEU A 134 2.55 -4.31 -4.17
N VAL A 135 3.28 -5.11 -3.38
CA VAL A 135 4.43 -4.62 -2.61
C VAL A 135 5.49 -4.00 -3.53
N LEU A 136 5.85 -4.70 -4.61
CA LEU A 136 6.86 -4.22 -5.55
C LEU A 136 6.42 -2.97 -6.31
N ASP A 137 5.17 -2.88 -6.76
CA ASP A 137 4.65 -1.65 -7.40
C ASP A 137 4.80 -0.44 -6.48
N HIS A 138 4.42 -0.60 -5.20
CA HIS A 138 4.57 0.47 -4.23
C HIS A 138 6.05 0.85 -3.97
N MET A 139 6.91 -0.15 -3.70
CA MET A 139 8.33 0.08 -3.42
C MET A 139 9.08 0.72 -4.61
N LEU A 140 8.78 0.26 -5.83
CA LEU A 140 9.33 0.86 -7.05
C LEU A 140 8.84 2.30 -7.24
N GLY A 141 7.57 2.58 -6.95
CA GLY A 141 7.01 3.93 -6.99
C GLY A 141 7.67 4.87 -5.98
N GLU A 142 7.92 4.41 -4.76
CA GLU A 142 8.67 5.14 -3.72
C GLU A 142 10.09 5.48 -4.16
N ALA A 143 10.80 4.52 -4.75
CA ALA A 143 12.13 4.74 -5.31
C ALA A 143 12.10 5.76 -6.47
N ALA A 144 11.23 5.54 -7.46
CA ALA A 144 11.14 6.37 -8.65
C ALA A 144 10.72 7.82 -8.36
N SER A 145 9.85 8.02 -7.36
CA SER A 145 9.39 9.33 -6.91
C SER A 145 10.32 10.02 -5.91
N GLU A 146 11.45 9.40 -5.57
CA GLU A 146 12.38 9.88 -4.54
C GLU A 146 11.63 10.20 -3.23
N GLY A 147 10.89 9.23 -2.72
CA GLY A 147 10.08 9.35 -1.49
C GLY A 147 8.84 10.22 -1.65
N LEU A 148 8.08 9.99 -2.74
CA LEU A 148 6.84 10.71 -3.09
C LEU A 148 7.02 12.23 -3.28
N SER A 149 8.26 12.69 -3.49
CA SER A 149 8.56 14.10 -3.73
C SER A 149 8.32 14.51 -5.18
N LYS A 150 8.40 13.56 -6.12
CA LYS A 150 8.19 13.78 -7.56
C LYS A 150 6.98 13.01 -8.07
N ALA A 151 6.20 13.65 -8.94
CA ALA A 151 5.05 13.02 -9.59
C ALA A 151 5.53 11.95 -10.59
N ARG A 152 5.43 10.68 -10.20
CA ARG A 152 5.84 9.52 -11.01
C ARG A 152 4.75 8.47 -10.95
N PHE A 153 4.20 8.12 -12.11
CA PHE A 153 3.11 7.16 -12.23
C PHE A 153 3.61 5.90 -12.90
N THR A 154 3.19 4.73 -12.40
CA THR A 154 3.51 3.44 -13.01
C THR A 154 2.99 3.43 -14.46
N GLY A 155 3.90 3.34 -15.42
CA GLY A 155 3.57 3.09 -16.83
C GLY A 155 3.57 1.60 -17.14
N THR A 156 4.56 0.87 -16.64
CA THR A 156 4.65 -0.59 -16.78
C THR A 156 5.41 -1.18 -15.61
N ILE A 157 5.01 -2.36 -15.14
CA ILE A 157 5.77 -3.18 -14.22
C ILE A 157 5.88 -4.60 -14.80
N THR A 158 7.09 -5.16 -14.80
CA THR A 158 7.35 -6.57 -15.12
C THR A 158 7.79 -7.24 -13.83
N VAL A 159 7.07 -8.29 -13.43
CA VAL A 159 7.36 -9.04 -12.20
C VAL A 159 7.77 -10.46 -12.56
N LYS A 160 8.88 -10.93 -11.98
CA LYS A 160 9.40 -12.28 -12.18
C LYS A 160 9.54 -13.00 -10.84
N TYR A 161 8.82 -14.10 -10.72
CA TYR A 161 8.83 -14.97 -9.55
C TYR A 161 9.92 -16.03 -9.72
N LEU A 162 11.00 -15.91 -8.93
CA LEU A 162 12.16 -16.79 -9.01
C LEU A 162 11.93 -18.09 -8.22
N ARG A 163 11.21 -17.99 -7.10
CA ARG A 163 10.78 -19.10 -6.24
C ARG A 163 9.57 -18.69 -5.42
N GLY A 164 8.94 -19.64 -4.73
CA GLY A 164 7.87 -19.34 -3.77
C GLY A 164 8.36 -18.41 -2.67
N THR A 165 7.61 -17.33 -2.43
CA THR A 165 7.83 -16.43 -1.29
C THR A 165 7.12 -17.00 -0.08
N PRO A 166 7.83 -17.43 0.99
CA PRO A 166 7.17 -17.96 2.18
C PRO A 166 6.39 -16.86 2.91
N LEU A 167 5.34 -17.26 3.64
CA LEU A 167 4.78 -16.40 4.69
C LEU A 167 5.84 -16.16 5.78
N GLY A 168 5.73 -15.03 6.48
CA GLY A 168 6.64 -14.63 7.55
C GLY A 168 7.46 -13.38 7.22
N PRO A 169 8.64 -13.22 7.86
CA PRO A 169 9.50 -12.05 7.69
C PRO A 169 10.11 -11.97 6.29
N LEU A 170 9.97 -10.79 5.67
CA LEU A 170 10.46 -10.48 4.34
C LEU A 170 11.14 -9.11 4.32
N ARG A 171 12.04 -8.94 3.36
CA ARG A 171 12.68 -7.66 3.05
C ARG A 171 12.43 -7.30 1.60
N SER A 172 12.02 -6.07 1.35
CA SER A 172 11.95 -5.48 0.02
C SER A 172 12.95 -4.36 -0.14
N GLU A 173 13.62 -4.29 -1.29
CA GLU A 173 14.47 -3.17 -1.70
C GLU A 173 14.04 -2.68 -3.08
N ALA A 174 14.19 -1.37 -3.32
CA ALA A 174 13.99 -0.78 -4.64
C ALA A 174 14.95 0.38 -4.87
N TRP A 175 15.37 0.56 -6.13
CA TRP A 175 16.27 1.62 -6.53
C TRP A 175 16.02 2.08 -7.96
N ILE A 176 16.37 3.33 -8.28
CA ILE A 176 16.43 3.82 -9.64
C ILE A 176 17.62 3.18 -10.37
N GLU A 177 17.36 2.57 -11.52
CA GLU A 177 18.40 2.05 -12.42
C GLU A 177 18.91 3.14 -13.36
N ARG A 178 17.99 3.92 -13.98
CA ARG A 178 18.33 5.02 -14.89
C ARG A 178 17.17 5.97 -15.14
N HIS A 179 17.49 7.13 -15.72
CA HIS A 179 16.54 8.11 -16.24
C HIS A 179 16.64 8.21 -17.77
N GLU A 180 15.51 8.38 -18.45
CA GLU A 180 15.47 8.60 -19.90
C GLU A 180 14.31 9.54 -20.27
N GLY A 181 14.63 10.82 -20.46
CA GLY A 181 13.62 11.85 -20.68
C GLY A 181 12.57 11.87 -19.57
N VAL A 182 11.32 11.59 -19.91
CA VAL A 182 10.19 11.58 -18.96
C VAL A 182 10.03 10.26 -18.20
N LYS A 183 10.89 9.28 -18.48
CA LYS A 183 10.84 7.94 -17.89
C LYS A 183 11.88 7.81 -16.79
N VAL A 184 11.48 7.17 -15.69
CA VAL A 184 12.37 6.64 -14.66
C VAL A 184 12.24 5.13 -14.68
N PHE A 185 13.38 4.45 -14.79
CA PHE A 185 13.43 2.99 -14.69
C PHE A 185 13.90 2.63 -13.29
N ALA A 186 13.11 1.83 -12.60
CA ALA A 186 13.43 1.37 -11.25
C ALA A 186 13.41 -0.16 -11.21
N ARG A 187 14.23 -0.73 -10.33
CA ARG A 187 14.29 -2.17 -10.06
C ARG A 187 14.07 -2.42 -8.58
N GLY A 188 13.50 -3.57 -8.25
CA GLY A 188 13.25 -3.94 -6.87
C GLY A 188 13.14 -5.45 -6.69
N THR A 189 13.29 -5.88 -5.44
CA THR A 189 13.28 -7.28 -5.06
C THR A 189 12.54 -7.49 -3.75
N ILE A 190 11.87 -8.64 -3.61
CA ILE A 190 11.46 -9.21 -2.32
C ILE A 190 12.38 -10.39 -2.02
N SER A 191 12.78 -10.50 -0.76
CA SER A 191 13.67 -11.55 -0.26
C SER A 191 13.23 -12.07 1.11
N ASP A 192 13.55 -13.32 1.37
CA ASP A 192 13.53 -13.92 2.72
C ASP A 192 14.98 -14.21 3.17
N ALA A 193 15.14 -14.94 4.28
CA ALA A 193 16.46 -15.31 4.82
C ALA A 193 17.37 -16.10 3.85
N ALA A 194 16.81 -16.80 2.85
CA ALA A 194 17.53 -17.56 1.83
C ALA A 194 17.83 -16.74 0.55
N GLY A 195 17.37 -15.49 0.46
CA GLY A 195 17.66 -14.57 -0.64
C GLY A 195 16.43 -14.12 -1.42
N VAL A 196 16.62 -13.65 -2.66
CA VAL A 196 15.52 -13.09 -3.48
C VAL A 196 14.51 -14.17 -3.87
N THR A 197 13.22 -13.84 -3.76
CA THR A 197 12.09 -14.67 -4.20
C THR A 197 11.40 -14.08 -5.44
N VAL A 198 11.32 -12.76 -5.51
CA VAL A 198 10.67 -12.01 -6.60
C VAL A 198 11.53 -10.81 -6.98
N GLU A 199 11.69 -10.57 -8.27
CA GLU A 199 12.30 -9.35 -8.82
C GLU A 199 11.29 -8.61 -9.71
N ALA A 200 11.39 -7.28 -9.77
CA ALA A 200 10.58 -6.48 -10.67
C ALA A 200 11.35 -5.32 -11.28
N ASP A 201 11.01 -5.02 -12.54
CA ASP A 201 11.45 -3.87 -13.30
C ASP A 201 10.24 -2.97 -13.58
N GLY A 202 10.34 -1.69 -13.24
CA GLY A 202 9.28 -0.71 -13.39
C GLY A 202 9.69 0.47 -14.28
N VAL A 203 8.75 0.93 -15.11
CA VAL A 203 8.87 2.15 -15.89
C VAL A 203 7.86 3.16 -15.34
N PHE A 204 8.35 4.27 -14.82
CA PHE A 204 7.55 5.33 -14.24
C PHE A 204 7.59 6.59 -15.10
N ILE A 205 6.44 7.21 -15.29
CA ILE A 205 6.25 8.33 -16.21
C ILE A 205 5.99 9.61 -15.43
N GLU A 206 6.70 10.67 -15.79
CA GLU A 206 6.37 12.04 -15.38
C GLU A 206 5.17 12.54 -16.19
N PRO A 207 4.04 12.86 -15.55
CA PRO A 207 2.84 13.24 -16.26
C PRO A 207 2.98 14.63 -16.87
N ALA A 208 2.20 14.90 -17.92
CA ALA A 208 2.30 16.15 -18.68
C ALA A 208 2.24 17.42 -17.81
N TRP A 209 1.27 17.47 -16.91
CA TRP A 209 1.06 18.61 -16.02
C TRP A 209 2.22 18.89 -15.06
N ALA A 210 3.05 17.89 -14.73
CA ALA A 210 4.21 18.07 -13.87
C ALA A 210 5.41 18.65 -14.64
N ARG A 211 5.43 18.47 -15.97
CA ARG A 211 6.46 18.99 -16.87
C ARG A 211 6.20 20.45 -17.23
N ASP A 212 4.93 20.79 -17.49
CA ASP A 212 4.54 22.14 -17.95
C ASP A 212 4.58 23.19 -16.83
N GLY A 213 4.81 22.79 -15.58
CA GLY A 213 4.94 23.65 -14.41
C GLY A 213 6.37 23.91 -13.94
N GLN A 214 7.38 23.38 -14.65
CA GLN A 214 8.80 23.67 -14.47
C GLN A 214 9.26 24.78 -15.42
#